data_AF-A0A9E1LJK9-F1
#
_entry.id   AF-A0A9E1LJK9-F1
#
_cell.length_a   1.000
_cell.length_b   1.000
_cell.length_c   1.000
_cell.angle_alpha   90.00
_cell.angle_beta   90.00
_cell.angle_gamma   90.00
#
_symmetry.space_group_name_H-M   'P 1'
#
loop_
_entity.id
_entity.type
_entity.pdbx_description
1 polymer ?
#
loop_
_entity_poly.entity_id
_entity_poly.type
_entity_poly.pdbx_seq_one_letter_code
_entity_poly.pdbx_strand_id
1 'polypeptide(L)'
;MALSAYLSATNQKLLFARHLLALADTVTTPNQSGYRDSHQAEAIAQSVAVQLSQAWHWHLQDVASNYKLAEPGLAVSADKLVELLAADGKCPAEATEMQYLAADTESWAAELLRAKAQVYQLPVIRKAEMDADRLPMIAVDASAADGARLVAWNIERAAYWLSQMQELVTRQRDMMVEF
;
A
#
# COMPACT_ATOMS: atom_id res chain seq x y z
N MET A 1 -1.48 28.77 -2.94
CA MET A 1 -1.71 27.53 -3.71
C MET A 1 -2.92 26.83 -3.10
N ALA A 2 -3.94 26.51 -3.90
CA ALA A 2 -5.01 25.65 -3.40
C ALA A 2 -4.39 24.28 -3.08
N LEU A 3 -4.57 23.77 -1.86
CA LEU A 3 -4.16 22.39 -1.56
C LEU A 3 -4.88 21.46 -2.55
N SER A 4 -4.10 20.68 -3.29
CA SER A 4 -4.65 19.58 -4.08
C SER A 4 -5.47 18.67 -3.16
N ALA A 5 -6.71 18.35 -3.58
CA ALA A 5 -7.57 17.44 -2.83
C ALA A 5 -6.90 16.06 -2.68
N TYR A 6 -6.09 15.66 -3.67
CA TYR A 6 -5.32 14.42 -3.68
C TYR A 6 -4.22 14.42 -2.61
N LEU A 7 -3.57 15.56 -2.36
CA LEU A 7 -2.61 15.67 -1.26
C LEU A 7 -3.28 15.45 0.10
N SER A 8 -4.41 16.12 0.33
CA SER A 8 -5.17 15.96 1.57
C SER A 8 -5.62 14.51 1.77
N ALA A 9 -6.07 13.88 0.69
CA ALA A 9 -6.49 12.48 0.68
C ALA A 9 -5.30 11.53 0.97
N THR A 10 -4.14 11.76 0.36
CA THR A 10 -2.90 11.00 0.61
C THR A 10 -2.50 11.10 2.08
N ASN A 11 -2.48 12.31 2.66
CA ASN A 11 -2.16 12.53 4.07
C ASN A 11 -3.13 11.82 5.01
N GLN A 12 -4.43 11.81 4.68
CA GLN A 12 -5.43 11.07 5.46
C GLN A 12 -5.10 9.57 5.51
N LYS A 13 -4.68 8.97 4.39
CA LYS A 13 -4.33 7.54 4.33
C LYS A 13 -3.05 7.21 5.09
N LEU A 14 -2.04 8.08 5.00
CA LEU A 14 -0.83 7.95 5.82
C LEU A 14 -1.15 8.05 7.32
N LEU A 15 -2.07 8.94 7.72
CA LEU A 15 -2.53 9.05 9.09
C LEU A 15 -3.26 7.78 9.56
N PHE A 16 -4.15 7.23 8.73
CA PHE A 16 -4.85 5.98 9.07
C PHE A 16 -3.88 4.80 9.22
N ALA A 17 -2.89 4.68 8.33
CA ALA A 17 -1.86 3.66 8.44
C ALA A 17 -1.04 3.79 9.74
N ARG A 18 -0.70 5.02 10.16
CA ARG A 18 -0.04 5.26 11.46
C ARG A 18 -0.90 4.79 12.64
N HIS A 19 -2.19 5.12 12.64
CA HIS A 19 -3.08 4.72 13.71
C HIS A 19 -3.28 3.20 13.77
N LEU A 20 -3.35 2.53 12.62
CA LEU A 20 -3.43 1.07 12.56
C LEU A 20 -2.20 0.41 13.18
N LEU A 21 -0.99 0.92 12.90
CA LEU A 21 0.23 0.41 13.52
C LEU A 21 0.29 0.71 15.02
N ALA A 22 -0.13 1.91 15.45
CA ALA A 22 -0.20 2.24 16.88
C ALA A 22 -1.18 1.33 17.64
N LEU A 23 -2.25 0.86 17.00
CA LEU A 23 -3.14 -0.15 17.59
C LEU A 23 -2.42 -1.49 17.78
N ALA A 24 -1.53 -1.89 16.87
CA ALA A 24 -0.74 -3.11 17.05
C ALA A 24 0.16 -3.02 18.29
N ASP A 25 0.78 -1.86 18.54
CA ASP A 25 1.65 -1.64 19.71
C ASP A 25 0.89 -1.74 21.05
N THR A 26 -0.41 -1.44 21.08
CA THR A 26 -1.24 -1.57 22.29
C THR A 26 -1.64 -3.01 22.60
N VAL A 27 -1.62 -3.88 21.58
CA VAL A 27 -2.14 -5.26 21.65
C VAL A 27 -1.06 -6.24 22.11
N THR A 28 0.21 -5.95 21.86
CA THR A 28 1.38 -6.72 22.32
C THR A 28 1.61 -6.72 23.84
N THR A 29 0.64 -6.25 24.63
CA THR A 29 0.68 -6.33 26.10
C THR A 29 0.45 -7.80 26.53
N PRO A 30 1.31 -8.40 27.38
CA PRO A 30 1.46 -9.85 27.48
C PRO A 30 0.40 -10.54 28.36
N ASN A 31 -0.87 -10.37 28.04
CA ASN A 31 -1.95 -11.14 28.66
C ASN A 31 -2.85 -11.78 27.59
N GLN A 32 -2.54 -13.06 27.34
CA GLN A 32 -3.42 -14.13 26.83
C GLN A 32 -3.59 -14.26 25.30
N SER A 33 -3.17 -15.43 24.81
CA SER A 33 -3.50 -16.10 23.53
C SER A 33 -2.72 -15.70 22.27
N GLY A 34 -1.54 -16.31 22.07
CA GLY A 34 -0.68 -16.11 20.89
C GLY A 34 -1.34 -16.40 19.53
N TYR A 35 -2.47 -17.12 19.46
CA TYR A 35 -3.22 -17.30 18.21
C TYR A 35 -4.09 -16.07 17.85
N ARG A 36 -4.71 -15.39 18.84
CA ARG A 36 -5.48 -14.16 18.57
C ARG A 36 -4.58 -13.00 18.16
N ASP A 37 -3.38 -12.96 18.71
CA ASP A 37 -2.37 -11.96 18.41
C ASP A 37 -1.90 -12.04 16.94
N SER A 38 -1.73 -13.26 16.39
CA SER A 38 -1.32 -13.48 15.00
C SER A 38 -2.36 -12.99 13.98
N HIS A 39 -3.63 -13.35 14.13
CA HIS A 39 -4.70 -12.92 13.22
C HIS A 39 -4.94 -11.41 13.29
N GLN A 40 -4.78 -10.84 14.49
CA GLN A 40 -4.91 -9.40 14.68
C GLN A 40 -3.76 -8.65 14.02
N ALA A 41 -2.52 -9.10 14.22
CA ALA A 41 -1.34 -8.53 13.57
C ALA A 41 -1.48 -8.58 12.04
N GLU A 42 -1.96 -9.69 11.50
CA GLU A 42 -2.19 -9.86 10.07
C GLU A 42 -3.33 -8.96 9.54
N ALA A 43 -4.47 -8.90 10.22
CA ALA A 43 -5.57 -8.02 9.85
C ALA A 43 -5.15 -6.54 9.85
N ILE A 44 -4.31 -6.15 10.81
CA ILE A 44 -3.71 -4.81 10.86
C ILE A 44 -2.76 -4.62 9.67
N ALA A 45 -1.85 -5.56 9.39
CA ALA A 45 -0.91 -5.46 8.28
C ALA A 45 -1.62 -5.35 6.91
N GLN A 46 -2.65 -6.17 6.68
CA GLN A 46 -3.49 -6.10 5.48
C GLN A 46 -4.23 -4.76 5.38
N SER A 47 -4.78 -4.26 6.50
CA SER A 47 -5.45 -2.96 6.54
C SER A 47 -4.48 -1.82 6.21
N VAL A 48 -3.25 -1.85 6.75
CA VAL A 48 -2.20 -0.87 6.42
C VAL A 48 -1.87 -0.92 4.94
N ALA A 49 -1.69 -2.12 4.35
CA ALA A 49 -1.40 -2.27 2.92
C ALA A 49 -2.50 -1.65 2.03
N VAL A 50 -3.77 -1.81 2.40
CA VAL A 50 -4.90 -1.19 1.68
C VAL A 50 -4.85 0.34 1.80
N GLN A 51 -4.65 0.90 2.99
CA GLN A 51 -4.56 2.36 3.16
C GLN A 51 -3.37 2.94 2.37
N LEU A 52 -2.20 2.31 2.45
CA LEU A 52 -0.99 2.77 1.76
C LEU A 52 -1.11 2.65 0.24
N SER A 53 -1.76 1.60 -0.28
CA SER A 53 -2.01 1.49 -1.71
C SER A 53 -2.97 2.56 -2.22
N GLN A 54 -3.93 2.99 -1.39
CA GLN A 54 -4.78 4.12 -1.72
C GLN A 54 -4.00 5.45 -1.65
N ALA A 55 -3.08 5.59 -0.69
CA ALA A 55 -2.17 6.73 -0.62
C ALA A 55 -1.31 6.81 -1.89
N TRP A 56 -0.77 5.69 -2.37
CA TRP A 56 0.00 5.60 -3.61
C TRP A 56 -0.81 6.10 -4.81
N HIS A 57 -2.05 5.60 -4.93
CA HIS A 57 -2.94 6.00 -6.02
C HIS A 57 -3.25 7.50 -6.00
N TRP A 58 -3.56 8.07 -4.84
CA TRP A 58 -3.81 9.51 -4.75
C TRP A 58 -2.55 10.34 -4.90
N HIS A 59 -1.39 9.83 -4.52
CA HIS A 59 -0.12 10.51 -4.76
C HIS A 59 0.20 10.60 -6.26
N LEU A 60 -0.11 9.57 -7.06
CA LEU A 60 -0.02 9.66 -8.54
C LEU A 60 -0.86 10.82 -9.09
N GLN A 61 -2.08 10.97 -8.59
CA GLN A 61 -3.01 12.03 -9.00
C GLN A 61 -2.57 13.41 -8.46
N ASP A 62 -1.90 13.44 -7.30
CA ASP A 62 -1.29 14.65 -6.77
C ASP A 62 -0.12 15.12 -7.63
N VAL A 63 0.78 14.22 -8.04
CA VAL A 63 1.85 14.50 -9.00
C VAL A 63 1.25 15.03 -10.32
N ALA A 64 0.25 14.33 -10.87
CA ALA A 64 -0.46 14.79 -12.07
C ALA A 64 -1.05 16.21 -11.91
N SER A 65 -1.65 16.50 -10.76
CA SER A 65 -2.23 17.81 -10.44
C SER A 65 -1.17 18.90 -10.35
N ASN A 66 -0.01 18.63 -9.73
CA ASN A 66 1.08 19.61 -9.62
C ASN A 66 1.66 19.96 -10.99
N TYR A 67 1.77 18.99 -11.90
CA TYR A 67 2.17 19.21 -13.29
C TYR A 67 1.04 19.74 -14.20
N LYS A 68 -0.10 20.15 -13.62
CA LYS A 68 -1.22 20.82 -14.30
C LYS A 68 -1.83 19.97 -15.43
N LEU A 69 -1.86 18.65 -15.27
CA LEU A 69 -2.65 17.80 -16.18
C LEU A 69 -4.13 18.20 -16.10
N ALA A 70 -4.81 18.23 -17.26
CA ALA A 70 -6.21 18.64 -17.34
C ALA A 70 -7.14 17.73 -16.52
N GLU A 71 -6.87 16.42 -16.54
CA GLU A 71 -7.63 15.40 -15.79
C GLU A 71 -6.70 14.53 -14.95
N PRO A 72 -6.27 15.00 -13.76
CA PRO A 72 -5.37 14.25 -12.89
C PRO A 72 -5.91 12.88 -12.48
N GLY A 73 -7.24 12.73 -12.42
CA GLY A 73 -7.92 11.47 -12.08
C GLY A 73 -7.59 10.30 -13.01
N LEU A 74 -7.13 10.56 -14.24
CA LEU A 74 -6.74 9.52 -15.20
C LEU A 74 -5.40 8.84 -14.85
N ALA A 75 -4.59 9.43 -13.96
CA ALA A 75 -3.33 8.86 -13.48
C ALA A 75 -3.56 7.70 -12.48
N VAL A 76 -4.14 6.59 -12.96
CA VAL A 76 -4.54 5.45 -12.14
C VAL A 76 -3.40 4.46 -11.85
N SER A 77 -2.31 4.53 -12.60
CA SER A 77 -1.08 3.75 -12.44
C SER A 77 0.14 4.62 -12.75
N ALA A 78 1.33 4.17 -12.33
CA ALA A 78 2.57 4.89 -12.60
C ALA A 78 2.87 4.98 -14.11
N ASP A 79 2.64 3.90 -14.86
CA ASP A 79 2.74 3.91 -16.32
C ASP A 79 1.79 4.92 -16.96
N LYS A 80 0.53 4.98 -16.47
CA LYS A 80 -0.45 5.90 -17.00
C LYS A 80 -0.11 7.36 -16.68
N LEU A 81 0.44 7.62 -15.50
CA LEU A 81 0.95 8.95 -15.13
C LEU A 81 2.05 9.40 -16.10
N VAL A 82 3.05 8.54 -16.36
CA VAL A 82 4.13 8.83 -17.31
C VAL A 82 3.59 9.07 -18.72
N GLU A 83 2.66 8.22 -19.19
CA GLU A 83 2.01 8.36 -20.50
C GLU A 83 1.30 9.71 -20.64
N LEU A 84 0.48 10.09 -19.65
CA LEU A 84 -0.28 11.35 -19.67
C LEU A 84 0.63 12.58 -19.65
N LEU A 85 1.70 12.55 -18.85
CA LEU A 85 2.67 13.64 -18.77
C LEU A 85 3.49 13.76 -20.07
N ALA A 86 3.90 12.62 -20.64
CA ALA A 86 4.64 12.59 -21.90
C ALA A 86 3.82 13.13 -23.07
N ALA A 87 2.50 12.87 -23.11
CA ALA A 87 1.59 13.46 -24.09
C ALA A 87 1.55 15.00 -24.02
N ASP A 88 1.80 15.56 -22.83
CA ASP A 88 1.91 17.00 -22.56
C ASP A 88 3.36 17.54 -22.74
N GLY A 89 4.28 16.70 -23.22
CA GLY A 89 5.69 17.04 -23.39
C GLY A 89 6.50 17.11 -22.08
N LYS A 90 5.99 16.56 -20.99
CA LYS A 90 6.61 16.59 -19.64
C LYS A 90 7.14 15.20 -19.27
N CYS A 91 8.31 15.15 -18.64
CA CYS A 91 8.88 13.90 -18.12
C CYS A 91 9.52 14.15 -16.74
N PRO A 92 8.71 14.37 -15.70
CA PRO A 92 9.24 14.69 -14.38
C PRO A 92 9.86 13.45 -13.70
N ALA A 93 10.82 13.72 -12.82
CA ALA A 93 11.58 12.68 -12.12
C ALA A 93 10.67 11.85 -11.21
N GLU A 94 9.67 12.47 -10.60
CA GLU A 94 8.69 11.88 -9.68
C GLU A 94 7.87 10.78 -10.36
N ALA A 95 7.32 11.08 -11.53
CA ALA A 95 6.54 10.11 -12.31
C ALA A 95 7.42 8.93 -12.77
N THR A 96 8.64 9.24 -13.20
CA THR A 96 9.59 8.23 -13.66
C THR A 96 10.04 7.32 -12.50
N GLU A 97 10.32 7.90 -11.32
CA GLU A 97 10.63 7.16 -10.10
C GLU A 97 9.48 6.23 -9.69
N MET A 98 8.24 6.73 -9.70
CA MET A 98 7.07 5.91 -9.37
C MET A 98 6.90 4.74 -10.35
N GLN A 99 7.21 4.95 -11.64
CA GLN A 99 7.22 3.89 -12.64
C GLN A 99 8.30 2.86 -12.36
N TYR A 100 9.54 3.29 -12.07
CA TYR A 100 10.63 2.37 -11.74
C TYR A 100 10.32 1.54 -10.49
N LEU A 101 9.80 2.19 -9.43
CA LEU A 101 9.38 1.49 -8.22
C LEU A 101 8.27 0.48 -8.51
N ALA A 102 7.26 0.83 -9.32
CA ALA A 102 6.19 -0.11 -9.66
C ALA A 102 6.67 -1.28 -10.54
N ALA A 103 7.67 -1.06 -11.39
CA ALA A 103 8.20 -2.06 -12.32
C ALA A 103 9.22 -3.01 -11.67
N ASP A 104 10.00 -2.55 -10.69
CA ASP A 104 10.96 -3.38 -9.96
C ASP A 104 10.25 -4.32 -8.98
N THR A 105 10.25 -5.62 -9.28
CA THR A 105 9.54 -6.65 -8.51
C THR A 105 10.04 -6.83 -7.08
N GLU A 106 11.28 -6.40 -6.80
CA GLU A 106 11.89 -6.43 -5.47
C GLU A 106 11.70 -5.11 -4.70
N SER A 107 11.11 -4.09 -5.33
CA SER A 107 10.85 -2.83 -4.65
C SER A 107 9.75 -2.96 -3.59
N TRP A 108 9.82 -2.09 -2.60
CA TRP A 108 8.78 -1.98 -1.58
C TRP A 108 7.41 -1.63 -2.17
N ALA A 109 7.36 -0.86 -3.28
CA ALA A 109 6.13 -0.43 -3.90
C ALA A 109 5.47 -1.57 -4.68
N ALA A 110 6.25 -2.33 -5.44
CA ALA A 110 5.74 -3.52 -6.13
C ALA A 110 5.28 -4.58 -5.13
N GLU A 111 6.00 -4.76 -4.02
CA GLU A 111 5.58 -5.62 -2.92
C GLU A 111 4.24 -5.15 -2.31
N LEU A 112 4.10 -3.86 -2.01
CA LEU A 112 2.87 -3.27 -1.46
C LEU A 112 1.67 -3.42 -2.42
N LEU A 113 1.85 -3.16 -3.71
CA LEU A 113 0.79 -3.29 -4.71
C LEU A 113 0.36 -4.76 -4.89
N ARG A 114 1.32 -5.69 -4.83
CA ARG A 114 1.05 -7.13 -4.80
C ARG A 114 0.30 -7.54 -3.54
N ALA A 115 0.70 -7.02 -2.39
CA ALA A 115 0.04 -7.25 -1.10
C ALA A 115 -1.43 -6.84 -1.16
N LYS A 116 -1.71 -5.61 -1.63
CA LYS A 116 -3.10 -5.15 -1.84
C LYS A 116 -3.87 -6.08 -2.79
N ALA A 117 -3.26 -6.52 -3.89
CA ALA A 117 -3.92 -7.44 -4.80
C ALA A 117 -4.29 -8.78 -4.11
N GLN A 118 -3.41 -9.32 -3.26
CA GLN A 118 -3.66 -10.55 -2.50
C GLN A 118 -4.78 -10.42 -1.48
N VAL A 119 -4.98 -9.24 -0.86
CA VAL A 119 -6.11 -9.01 0.08
C VAL A 119 -7.47 -9.25 -0.58
N TYR A 120 -7.59 -8.98 -1.89
CA TYR A 120 -8.84 -9.18 -2.64
C TYR A 120 -8.92 -10.54 -3.34
N GLN A 121 -7.91 -11.40 -3.22
CA GLN A 121 -7.93 -12.75 -3.76
C GLN A 121 -8.61 -13.72 -2.79
N LEU A 122 -9.29 -14.73 -3.34
CA LEU A 122 -9.88 -15.79 -2.53
C LEU A 122 -8.77 -16.63 -1.88
N PRO A 123 -8.73 -16.77 -0.54
CA PRO A 123 -7.75 -17.63 0.12
C PRO A 123 -7.90 -19.09 -0.31
N VAL A 124 -6.78 -19.76 -0.59
CA VAL A 124 -6.78 -21.16 -1.05
C VAL A 124 -6.77 -22.10 0.15
N ILE A 125 -7.93 -22.65 0.51
CA ILE A 125 -8.07 -23.58 1.65
C ILE A 125 -7.22 -24.84 1.41
N ARG A 126 -6.14 -25.04 2.17
CA ARG A 126 -5.50 -26.36 2.27
C ARG A 126 -6.34 -27.23 3.20
N LYS A 127 -6.80 -28.38 2.69
CA LYS A 127 -7.69 -29.36 3.37
C LYS A 127 -7.13 -30.02 4.65
N ALA A 128 -6.04 -29.55 5.24
CA ALA A 128 -5.46 -30.16 6.42
C ALA A 128 -5.97 -29.45 7.69
N GLU A 129 -6.58 -30.24 8.57
CA GLU A 129 -7.06 -29.90 9.92
C GLU A 129 -8.38 -29.11 10.01
N MET A 130 -9.45 -29.74 9.53
CA MET A 130 -10.80 -29.49 10.06
C MET A 130 -10.90 -30.08 11.47
N ASP A 131 -10.55 -29.28 12.49
CA ASP A 131 -10.94 -29.51 13.88
C ASP A 131 -12.47 -29.30 13.99
N ALA A 132 -13.21 -30.35 14.36
CA ALA A 132 -14.67 -30.44 14.21
C ALA A 132 -15.47 -29.45 15.08
N ASP A 133 -14.80 -28.74 16.00
CA ASP A 133 -15.40 -27.80 16.94
C ASP A 133 -15.04 -26.32 16.65
N ARG A 134 -14.35 -26.05 15.53
CA ARG A 134 -13.97 -24.68 15.12
C ARG A 134 -14.69 -24.32 13.83
N LEU A 135 -15.31 -23.13 13.79
CA LEU A 135 -15.74 -22.52 12.54
C LEU A 135 -14.58 -22.60 11.54
N PRO A 136 -14.81 -22.98 10.27
CA PRO A 136 -13.76 -23.06 9.27
C PRO A 136 -13.19 -21.65 9.04
N MET A 137 -12.20 -21.29 9.85
CA MET A 137 -11.41 -20.09 9.69
C MET A 137 -10.29 -20.51 8.75
N ILE A 138 -10.30 -19.96 7.54
CA ILE A 138 -9.27 -20.27 6.55
C ILE A 138 -7.94 -19.87 7.17
N ALA A 139 -7.01 -20.83 7.33
CA ALA A 139 -5.66 -20.53 7.76
C ALA A 139 -5.08 -19.46 6.84
N VAL A 140 -4.65 -18.34 7.40
CA VAL A 140 -4.37 -17.12 6.63
C VAL A 140 -3.04 -17.22 5.87
N ASP A 141 -2.27 -18.29 6.08
CA ASP A 141 -1.13 -18.72 5.25
C ASP A 141 -1.51 -19.19 3.84
N ALA A 142 -2.79 -19.08 3.47
CA ALA A 142 -3.37 -19.56 2.23
C ALA A 142 -3.31 -18.55 1.07
N SER A 143 -2.12 -18.22 0.57
CA SER A 143 -1.97 -17.80 -0.83
C SER A 143 -0.79 -18.57 -1.47
N ALA A 144 -0.64 -18.78 -2.77
CA ALA A 144 -1.50 -18.56 -3.92
C ALA A 144 -1.61 -19.90 -4.69
N ALA A 145 -2.71 -20.12 -5.41
CA ALA A 145 -2.85 -21.27 -6.31
C ALA A 145 -1.94 -21.20 -7.55
N ASP A 146 -1.21 -20.09 -7.74
CA ASP A 146 -0.69 -19.71 -9.06
C ASP A 146 0.78 -19.22 -9.06
N GLY A 147 1.61 -19.70 -8.13
CA GLY A 147 3.05 -19.37 -8.11
C GLY A 147 3.39 -17.91 -7.77
N ALA A 148 2.39 -17.09 -7.40
CA ALA A 148 2.61 -15.72 -6.96
C ALA A 148 3.41 -15.68 -5.65
N ARG A 149 4.37 -14.75 -5.57
CA ARG A 149 5.20 -14.55 -4.38
C ARG A 149 4.31 -14.21 -3.18
N LEU A 150 4.37 -15.06 -2.16
CA LEU A 150 3.66 -14.88 -0.90
C LEU A 150 4.11 -13.60 -0.20
N VAL A 151 3.15 -12.79 0.23
CA VAL A 151 3.43 -11.65 1.10
C VAL A 151 3.42 -12.13 2.55
N ALA A 152 4.49 -11.83 3.27
CA ALA A 152 4.57 -12.09 4.69
C ALA A 152 3.80 -10.98 5.44
N TRP A 153 2.62 -11.31 5.95
CA TRP A 153 1.77 -10.38 6.68
C TRP A 153 2.25 -10.21 8.13
N ASN A 154 3.09 -9.20 8.36
CA ASN A 154 3.52 -8.83 9.70
C ASN A 154 3.61 -7.31 9.89
N ILE A 155 3.63 -6.90 11.15
CA ILE A 155 3.63 -5.48 11.55
C ILE A 155 4.92 -4.78 11.12
N GLU A 156 6.07 -5.46 11.18
CA GLU A 156 7.36 -4.90 10.77
C GLU A 156 7.35 -4.52 9.28
N ARG A 157 6.80 -5.39 8.43
CA ARG A 157 6.66 -5.16 6.99
C ARG A 157 5.71 -4.00 6.69
N ALA A 158 4.58 -3.94 7.40
CA ALA A 158 3.63 -2.84 7.29
C ALA A 158 4.24 -1.49 7.73
N ALA A 159 5.04 -1.48 8.80
CA ALA A 159 5.78 -0.32 9.25
C ALA A 159 6.86 0.12 8.25
N TYR A 160 7.56 -0.83 7.63
CA TYR A 160 8.51 -0.56 6.56
C TYR A 160 7.85 0.12 5.36
N TRP A 161 6.73 -0.41 4.85
CA TRP A 161 6.01 0.23 3.74
C TRP A 161 5.51 1.63 4.11
N LEU A 162 5.02 1.85 5.33
CA LEU A 162 4.62 3.18 5.78
C LEU A 162 5.79 4.16 5.76
N SER A 163 6.96 3.74 6.27
CA SER A 163 8.16 4.57 6.28
C SER A 163 8.61 4.94 4.86
N GLN A 164 8.66 3.96 3.95
CA GLN A 164 9.05 4.21 2.56
C GLN A 164 8.06 5.13 1.83
N MET A 165 6.75 4.91 2.02
CA MET A 165 5.73 5.75 1.42
C MET A 165 5.77 7.20 1.95
N GLN A 166 6.03 7.39 3.24
CA GLN A 166 6.19 8.73 3.82
C GLN A 166 7.42 9.45 3.28
N GLU A 167 8.54 8.75 3.19
CA GLU A 167 9.78 9.31 2.65
C GLU A 167 9.57 9.75 1.19
N LEU A 168 9.01 8.87 0.35
CA LEU A 168 8.70 9.16 -1.05
C LEU A 168 7.81 10.41 -1.18
N VAL A 169 6.67 10.43 -0.47
CA VAL A 169 5.71 11.55 -0.56
C VAL A 169 6.34 12.86 -0.10
N THR A 170 7.05 12.86 1.03
CA THR A 170 7.70 14.08 1.53
C THR A 170 8.75 14.57 0.54
N ARG A 171 9.67 13.70 0.10
CA ARG A 171 10.76 14.07 -0.81
C ARG A 171 10.22 14.60 -2.14
N GLN A 172 9.26 13.91 -2.76
CA GLN A 172 8.69 14.33 -4.04
C GLN A 172 7.91 15.64 -3.90
N ARG A 173 7.23 15.86 -2.78
CA ARG A 173 6.55 17.14 -2.53
C ARG A 173 7.54 18.30 -2.42
N ASP A 174 8.64 18.10 -1.72
CA ASP A 174 9.67 19.13 -1.60
C ASP A 174 10.25 19.49 -2.97
N MET A 175 10.47 18.50 -3.85
CA MET A 175 10.90 18.72 -5.24
C MET A 175 9.85 19.44 -6.10
N MET A 176 8.57 19.08 -5.98
CA MET A 176 7.49 19.69 -6.77
C MET A 176 7.19 21.15 -6.38
N VAL A 177 7.53 21.59 -5.16
CA VAL A 177 7.34 22.98 -4.72
C VAL A 177 8.32 23.95 -5.40
N GLU A 178 9.39 23.43 -6.03
CA GLU A 178 10.39 24.24 -6.72
C GLU A 178 10.01 24.65 -8.16
N PHE A 179 8.84 24.21 -8.67
CA PHE A 179 8.38 24.42 -10.07
C PHE A 179 7.00 25.10 -10.17
#